data_AF-A0A495E7D6-F1
#
_entry.id   AF-A0A495E7D6-F1
#
_cell.length_a   1.000
_cell.length_b   1.000
_cell.length_c   1.000
_cell.angle_alpha   90.00
_cell.angle_beta   90.00
_cell.angle_gamma   90.00
#
_symmetry.space_group_name_H-M   'P 1'
#
loop_
_entity.id
_entity.type
_entity.pdbx_description
1 polymer ?
#
loop_
_entity_poly.entity_id
_entity_poly.type
_entity_poly.pdbx_seq_one_letter_code
_entity_poly.pdbx_strand_id
1 'polypeptide(L)'
;MDLLGGMNRDELRTLSWVAAAIFAVAAGVWRPRRLHWTALGSVLLFAALNVGAGIYVLNHFEDPRWSPGGEPPLSAPSFAGTPVVGQFLGPLDAALNGVVGGVNEFLAFKRALPIAMDFLAASGWALLVSFALAILAASISFAVARRRAADFAKYRATVDVLQEELEQVKRQISSGNYAGTDPAFAPRGQLTATDSP
;
A
#
# COMPACT_ATOMS: atom_id res chain seq x y z
N MET A 1 -4.43 -18.23 20.99
CA MET A 1 -3.32 -18.79 20.20
C MET A 1 -2.36 -17.65 19.96
N ASP A 2 -1.29 -17.57 20.76
CA ASP A 2 -0.33 -16.47 20.70
C ASP A 2 0.68 -16.74 19.57
N LEU A 3 0.22 -16.59 18.33
CA LEU A 3 1.00 -16.93 17.13
C LEU A 3 2.26 -16.06 16.99
N LEU A 4 2.28 -14.89 17.65
CA LEU A 4 3.41 -13.95 17.65
C LEU A 4 4.48 -14.27 18.71
N GLY A 5 4.11 -15.03 19.76
CA GLY A 5 5.00 -15.34 20.89
C GLY A 5 6.15 -16.28 20.54
N GLY A 6 5.99 -17.11 19.50
CA GLY A 6 7.04 -18.05 19.06
C GLY A 6 7.97 -17.54 17.97
N MET A 7 7.70 -16.36 17.39
CA MET A 7 8.43 -15.93 16.19
C MET A 7 9.75 -15.24 16.49
N ASN A 8 10.77 -15.62 15.73
CA ASN A 8 12.11 -15.02 15.78
C ASN A 8 12.17 -13.74 14.92
N ARG A 9 13.23 -12.94 15.11
CA ARG A 9 13.48 -11.69 14.37
C ARG A 9 13.34 -11.85 12.85
N ASP A 10 13.92 -12.92 12.29
CA ASP A 10 13.92 -13.16 10.85
C ASP A 10 12.53 -13.50 10.31
N GLU A 11 11.69 -14.15 11.12
CA GLU A 11 10.31 -14.49 10.76
C GLU A 11 9.43 -13.25 10.74
N LEU A 12 9.57 -12.34 11.72
CA LEU A 12 8.86 -11.04 11.72
C LEU A 12 9.24 -10.17 10.52
N ARG A 13 10.53 -10.15 10.18
CA ARG A 13 11.02 -9.43 9.00
C ARG A 13 10.46 -10.05 7.71
N THR A 14 10.47 -11.38 7.62
CA THR A 14 9.97 -12.11 6.45
C THR A 14 8.47 -11.93 6.29
N LEU A 15 7.69 -12.00 7.37
CA LEU A 15 6.25 -11.73 7.34
C LEU A 15 5.93 -10.31 6.86
N SER A 16 6.69 -9.32 7.33
CA SER A 16 6.49 -7.93 6.89
C SER A 16 6.67 -7.80 5.37
N TRP A 17 7.68 -8.47 4.82
CA TRP A 17 7.92 -8.52 3.38
C TRP A 17 6.86 -9.32 2.61
N VAL A 18 6.50 -10.51 3.11
CA VAL A 18 5.52 -11.40 2.48
C VAL A 18 4.15 -10.76 2.45
N ALA A 19 3.71 -10.14 3.55
CA ALA A 19 2.43 -9.44 3.62
C ALA A 19 2.37 -8.27 2.62
N ALA A 20 3.45 -7.48 2.54
CA ALA A 20 3.54 -6.38 1.58
C ALA A 20 3.52 -6.88 0.12
N ALA A 21 4.24 -7.97 -0.17
CA ALA A 21 4.29 -8.59 -1.50
C ALA A 21 2.94 -9.19 -1.91
N ILE A 22 2.29 -9.95 -1.01
CA ILE A 22 0.95 -10.51 -1.25
C ILE A 22 -0.05 -9.38 -1.51
N PHE A 23 -0.01 -8.31 -0.71
CA PHE A 23 -0.88 -7.16 -0.92
C PHE A 23 -0.62 -6.48 -2.27
N ALA A 24 0.65 -6.28 -2.64
CA ALA A 24 1.03 -5.69 -3.93
C ALA A 24 0.51 -6.52 -5.10
N VAL A 25 0.69 -7.84 -5.05
CA VAL A 25 0.25 -8.78 -6.10
C VAL A 25 -1.28 -8.82 -6.17
N ALA A 26 -1.96 -9.05 -5.04
CA ALA A 26 -3.42 -9.14 -5.01
C ALA A 26 -4.09 -7.84 -5.48
N ALA A 27 -3.63 -6.68 -4.99
CA ALA A 27 -4.17 -5.39 -5.38
C ALA A 27 -3.82 -5.03 -6.83
N GLY A 28 -2.60 -5.36 -7.28
CA GLY A 28 -2.14 -5.12 -8.64
C GLY A 28 -2.92 -5.94 -9.68
N VAL A 29 -3.22 -7.20 -9.37
CA VAL A 29 -4.05 -8.08 -10.23
C VAL A 29 -5.50 -7.60 -10.25
N TRP A 30 -6.06 -7.15 -9.11
CA TRP A 30 -7.45 -6.70 -9.04
C TRP A 30 -7.68 -5.34 -9.71
N ARG A 31 -6.73 -4.40 -9.61
CA ARG A 31 -6.85 -3.04 -10.17
C ARG A 31 -5.64 -2.65 -11.02
N PRO A 32 -5.43 -3.27 -12.19
CA PRO A 32 -4.25 -3.03 -13.03
C PRO A 32 -4.15 -1.58 -13.49
N ARG A 33 -5.28 -0.89 -13.69
CA ARG A 33 -5.31 0.53 -14.07
C ARG A 33 -4.92 1.50 -12.94
N ARG A 34 -4.79 1.02 -11.70
CA ARG A 34 -4.40 1.81 -10.52
C ARG A 34 -3.13 1.27 -9.84
N LEU A 35 -2.25 0.62 -10.60
CA LEU A 35 -0.97 0.07 -10.13
C LEU A 35 -0.13 1.04 -9.29
N HIS A 36 -0.18 2.34 -9.59
CA HIS A 36 0.53 3.36 -8.82
C HIS A 36 -0.02 3.53 -7.40
N TRP A 37 -1.34 3.41 -7.20
CA TRP A 37 -1.96 3.45 -5.86
C TRP A 37 -1.74 2.15 -5.08
N THR A 38 -1.67 1.00 -5.77
CA THR A 38 -1.41 -0.29 -5.12
C THR A 38 0.03 -0.39 -4.65
N ALA A 39 0.98 0.14 -5.42
CA ALA A 39 2.38 0.28 -5.00
C ALA A 39 2.51 1.16 -3.75
N LEU A 40 1.87 2.34 -3.75
CA LEU A 40 1.84 3.22 -2.58
C LEU A 40 1.24 2.52 -1.36
N GLY A 41 0.10 1.84 -1.52
CA GLY A 41 -0.56 1.11 -0.44
C GLY A 41 0.29 -0.02 0.14
N SER A 42 1.00 -0.78 -0.71
CA SER A 42 1.91 -1.84 -0.26
C SER A 42 3.07 -1.28 0.56
N VAL A 43 3.68 -0.17 0.12
CA VAL A 43 4.79 0.46 0.84
C VAL A 43 4.32 1.03 2.18
N LEU A 44 3.13 1.64 2.24
CA LEU A 44 2.54 2.12 3.49
C LEU A 44 2.22 0.98 4.46
N LEU A 45 1.68 -0.14 3.95
CA LEU A 45 1.41 -1.33 4.74
C LEU A 45 2.72 -1.91 5.31
N PHE A 46 3.76 -2.01 4.48
CA PHE A 46 5.09 -2.43 4.92
C PHE A 46 5.62 -1.52 6.05
N ALA A 47 5.52 -0.20 5.89
CA ALA A 47 5.92 0.75 6.93
C ALA A 47 5.17 0.51 8.25
N ALA A 48 3.84 0.36 8.18
CA ALA A 48 2.99 0.11 9.35
C ALA A 48 3.36 -1.20 10.06
N LEU A 49 3.60 -2.28 9.31
CA LEU A 49 4.02 -3.57 9.88
C LEU A 49 5.38 -3.49 10.57
N ASN A 50 6.34 -2.76 9.98
CA ASN A 50 7.66 -2.58 10.60
C ASN A 50 7.60 -1.72 11.87
N VAL A 51 6.76 -0.67 11.91
CA VAL A 51 6.53 0.09 13.17
C VAL A 51 5.91 -0.81 14.24
N GLY A 52 4.89 -1.58 13.87
CA GLY A 52 4.25 -2.53 14.78
C GLY A 52 5.23 -3.57 15.34
N ALA A 53 6.11 -4.11 14.50
CA ALA A 53 7.16 -5.04 14.92
C ALA A 53 8.16 -4.38 15.88
N GLY A 54 8.59 -3.15 15.60
CA GLY A 54 9.49 -2.41 16.51
C GLY A 54 8.86 -2.16 17.88
N ILE A 55 7.59 -1.73 17.93
CA ILE A 55 6.85 -1.55 19.18
C ILE A 55 6.70 -2.89 19.92
N TYR A 56 6.39 -3.98 19.21
CA TYR A 56 6.25 -5.31 19.80
C TYR A 56 7.54 -5.78 20.48
N VAL A 57 8.70 -5.60 19.82
CA VAL A 57 10.01 -5.92 20.39
C VAL A 57 10.28 -5.09 21.65
N LEU A 58 9.98 -3.79 21.63
CA LEU A 58 10.14 -2.92 22.80
C LEU A 58 9.20 -3.28 23.95
N ASN A 59 8.02 -3.84 23.66
CA ASN A 59 7.08 -4.29 24.69
C ASN A 59 7.43 -5.66 25.29
N HIS A 60 8.28 -6.44 24.61
CA HIS A 60 8.70 -7.80 25.02
C HIS A 60 10.23 -7.90 25.14
N PHE A 61 10.88 -6.83 25.59
CA PHE A 61 12.34 -6.72 25.59
C PHE A 61 13.04 -7.72 26.54
N GLU A 62 12.33 -8.21 27.57
CA GLU A 62 12.82 -9.25 28.49
C GLU A 62 12.91 -10.64 27.85
N ASP A 63 12.30 -10.83 26.68
CA ASP A 63 12.25 -12.12 26.01
C ASP A 63 13.65 -12.50 25.46
N PRO A 64 14.21 -13.67 25.86
CA PRO A 64 15.55 -14.10 25.46
C PRO A 64 15.78 -14.14 23.95
N ARG A 65 14.73 -14.27 23.13
CA ARG A 65 14.84 -14.30 21.66
C ARG A 65 15.40 -13.01 21.06
N TRP A 66 15.36 -11.90 21.78
CA TRP A 66 15.95 -10.62 21.34
C TRP A 66 17.42 -10.44 21.74
N SER A 67 18.01 -11.39 22.48
CA SER A 67 19.43 -11.34 22.88
C SER A 67 20.29 -12.20 21.94
N PRO A 68 21.08 -11.59 21.04
CA PRO A 68 22.01 -12.33 20.20
C PRO A 68 23.15 -12.86 21.08
N GLY A 69 23.14 -14.17 21.38
CA GLY A 69 24.24 -14.83 22.07
C GLY A 69 23.85 -15.72 23.25
N GLY A 70 22.59 -15.71 23.70
CA GLY A 70 22.11 -16.65 24.74
C GLY A 70 22.90 -16.62 26.05
N GLU A 71 23.64 -15.53 26.32
CA GLU A 71 24.39 -15.41 27.56
C GLU A 71 23.40 -15.44 28.73
N PRO A 72 23.58 -16.38 29.68
CA PRO A 72 22.66 -16.52 30.79
C PRO A 72 22.60 -15.21 31.59
N PRO A 73 21.43 -14.86 32.12
CA PRO A 73 21.28 -13.66 32.93
C PRO A 73 22.31 -13.66 34.05
N LEU A 74 22.87 -12.49 34.33
CA LEU A 74 23.82 -12.33 35.43
C LEU A 74 23.16 -12.84 36.71
N SER A 75 23.82 -13.77 37.39
CA SER A 75 23.36 -14.33 38.65
C SER A 75 24.14 -13.69 39.78
N ALA A 76 23.45 -13.19 40.80
CA ALA A 76 24.12 -12.63 41.97
C ALA A 76 24.83 -13.75 42.76
N PRO A 77 26.05 -13.50 43.27
CA PRO A 77 26.70 -14.44 44.18
C PRO A 77 25.93 -14.49 45.51
N SER A 78 25.61 -15.68 46.01
CA SER A 78 24.89 -15.83 47.27
C SER A 78 25.85 -15.77 48.46
N PHE A 79 25.48 -14.95 49.46
CA PHE A 79 26.27 -14.81 50.70
C PHE A 79 25.72 -15.67 51.84
N ALA A 80 24.57 -16.33 51.64
CA ALA A 80 23.93 -17.21 52.63
C ALA A 80 24.80 -18.41 53.04
N GLY A 81 25.78 -18.81 52.21
CA GLY A 81 26.73 -19.87 52.51
C GLY A 81 27.94 -19.45 53.36
N THR A 82 28.08 -18.18 53.75
CA THR A 82 29.22 -17.71 54.55
C THR A 82 29.01 -18.02 56.04
N PRO A 83 29.90 -18.83 56.67
CA PRO A 83 29.81 -19.11 58.10
C PRO A 83 29.92 -17.80 58.90
N VAL A 84 29.07 -17.64 59.91
CA VAL A 84 29.02 -16.54 60.91
C VAL A 84 28.30 -15.24 60.48
N VAL A 85 28.31 -14.82 59.21
CA VAL A 85 27.73 -13.51 58.80
C VAL A 85 26.53 -13.63 57.86
N GLY A 86 26.21 -14.83 57.37
CA GLY A 86 25.16 -15.05 56.36
C GLY A 86 23.79 -14.48 56.71
N GLN A 87 23.40 -14.49 58.01
CA GLN A 87 22.10 -13.96 58.46
C GLN A 87 22.01 -12.43 58.42
N PHE A 88 23.14 -11.72 58.59
CA PHE A 88 23.23 -10.26 58.52
C PHE A 88 23.44 -9.74 57.09
N LEU A 89 23.87 -10.61 56.19
CA LEU A 89 24.09 -10.28 54.77
C LEU A 89 22.83 -10.52 53.91
N GLY A 90 21.73 -11.03 54.48
CA GLY A 90 20.47 -11.23 53.76
C GLY A 90 19.92 -9.95 53.08
N PRO A 91 19.88 -8.78 53.75
CA PRO A 91 19.51 -7.52 53.11
C PRO A 91 20.48 -7.09 51.99
N LEU A 92 21.77 -7.44 52.11
CA LEU A 92 22.76 -7.18 51.07
C LEU A 92 22.56 -8.10 49.86
N ASP A 93 22.20 -9.36 50.09
CA ASP A 93 21.83 -10.32 49.05
C ASP A 93 20.57 -9.84 48.30
N ALA A 94 19.55 -9.35 49.02
CA ALA A 94 18.37 -8.76 48.41
C ALA A 94 18.69 -7.49 47.59
N ALA A 95 19.56 -6.61 48.11
CA ALA A 95 20.00 -5.43 47.39
C ALA A 95 20.82 -5.78 46.13
N LEU A 96 21.71 -6.77 46.22
CA LEU A 96 22.51 -7.24 45.08
C LEU A 96 21.65 -7.93 44.03
N ASN A 97 20.70 -8.78 44.43
CA ASN A 97 19.73 -9.37 43.51
C ASN A 97 18.88 -8.29 42.82
N GLY A 98 18.50 -7.22 43.55
CA GLY A 98 17.80 -6.07 42.96
C GLY A 98 18.66 -5.31 41.94
N VAL A 99 19.93 -5.03 42.25
CA VAL A 99 20.86 -4.36 41.32
C VAL A 99 21.15 -5.23 40.11
N VAL A 100 21.42 -6.53 40.31
CA VAL A 100 21.66 -7.49 39.22
C VAL A 100 20.42 -7.66 38.35
N GLY A 101 19.23 -7.69 38.95
CA GLY A 101 17.95 -7.68 38.23
C GLY A 101 17.79 -6.45 37.34
N GLY A 102 18.02 -5.24 37.90
CA GLY A 102 17.94 -4.00 37.13
C GLY A 102 19.02 -3.90 36.03
N VAL A 103 20.24 -4.39 36.28
CA VAL A 103 21.29 -4.46 35.24
C VAL A 103 20.92 -5.44 34.14
N ASN A 104 20.30 -6.57 34.48
CA ASN A 104 19.83 -7.55 33.51
C ASN A 104 18.69 -6.99 32.65
N GLU A 105 17.75 -6.27 33.25
CA GLU A 105 16.67 -5.56 32.55
C GLU A 105 17.23 -4.50 31.59
N PHE A 106 18.22 -3.71 32.05
CA PHE A 106 18.90 -2.71 31.21
C PHE A 106 19.68 -3.35 30.05
N LEU A 107 20.36 -4.48 30.31
CA LEU A 107 21.06 -5.24 29.26
C LEU A 107 20.07 -5.82 28.24
N ALA A 108 18.95 -6.35 28.70
CA ALA A 108 17.88 -6.87 27.84
C ALA A 108 17.31 -5.75 26.94
N PHE A 109 16.99 -4.59 27.54
CA PHE A 109 16.57 -3.41 26.79
C PHE A 109 17.64 -2.94 25.79
N LYS A 110 18.90 -2.82 26.21
CA LYS A 110 20.01 -2.39 25.34
C LYS A 110 20.22 -3.34 24.16
N ARG A 111 19.95 -4.63 24.33
CA ARG A 111 20.04 -5.65 23.26
C ARG A 111 18.82 -5.62 22.34
N ALA A 112 17.62 -5.41 22.88
CA ALA A 112 16.38 -5.30 22.11
C ALA A 112 16.26 -3.98 21.34
N LEU A 113 16.85 -2.88 21.85
CA LEU A 113 16.80 -1.55 21.27
C LEU A 113 17.32 -1.47 19.82
N PRO A 114 18.52 -1.96 19.46
CA PRO A 114 19.00 -1.93 18.09
C PRO A 114 18.10 -2.75 17.15
N ILE A 115 17.52 -3.85 17.63
CA ILE A 115 16.58 -4.66 16.84
C ILE A 115 15.32 -3.85 16.54
N ALA A 116 14.74 -3.19 17.54
CA ALA A 116 13.60 -2.31 17.33
C ALA A 116 13.93 -1.12 16.41
N MET A 117 15.12 -0.55 16.54
CA MET A 117 15.61 0.52 15.68
C MET A 117 15.79 0.09 14.23
N ASP A 118 16.22 -1.15 13.97
CA ASP A 118 16.32 -1.67 12.61
C ASP A 118 14.95 -1.72 11.91
N PHE A 119 13.90 -2.14 12.64
CA PHE A 119 12.52 -2.12 12.13
C PHE A 119 12.01 -0.69 11.93
N LEU A 120 12.27 0.22 12.87
CA LEU A 120 11.89 1.63 12.73
C LEU A 120 12.62 2.31 11.56
N ALA A 121 13.90 2.02 11.37
CA ALA A 121 14.68 2.52 10.24
C ALA A 121 14.12 2.02 8.92
N ALA A 122 13.78 0.73 8.83
CA ALA A 122 13.13 0.16 7.65
C ALA A 122 11.79 0.84 7.33
N SER A 123 10.99 1.17 8.35
CA SER A 123 9.77 1.96 8.18
C SER A 123 10.06 3.39 7.71
N GLY A 124 11.06 4.05 8.29
CA GLY A 124 11.49 5.39 7.87
C GLY A 124 11.90 5.46 6.41
N TRP A 125 12.69 4.48 5.94
CA TRP A 125 13.05 4.36 4.53
C TRP A 125 11.83 4.09 3.65
N ALA A 126 10.91 3.24 4.09
CA ALA A 126 9.67 2.98 3.36
C ALA A 126 8.81 4.25 3.22
N LEU A 127 8.75 5.11 4.25
CA LEU A 127 8.05 6.39 4.16
C LEU A 127 8.69 7.36 3.17
N LEU A 128 10.02 7.43 3.11
CA LEU A 128 10.72 8.22 2.10
C LEU A 128 10.41 7.74 0.67
N VAL A 129 10.44 6.42 0.46
CA VAL A 129 10.08 5.80 -0.81
C VAL A 129 8.61 6.04 -1.15
N SER A 130 7.72 5.95 -0.16
CA SER A 130 6.28 6.23 -0.30
C SER A 130 6.03 7.67 -0.75
N PHE A 131 6.75 8.64 -0.17
CA PHE A 131 6.63 10.05 -0.57
C PHE A 131 7.02 10.26 -2.04
N ALA A 132 8.13 9.68 -2.49
CA ALA A 132 8.54 9.75 -3.89
C ALA A 132 7.51 9.07 -4.82
N LEU A 133 6.98 7.91 -4.42
CA LEU A 133 5.92 7.20 -5.14
C LEU A 133 4.62 8.01 -5.22
N ALA A 134 4.26 8.75 -4.16
CA ALA A 134 3.09 9.61 -4.15
C ALA A 134 3.19 10.71 -5.19
N ILE A 135 4.36 11.37 -5.29
CA ILE A 135 4.63 12.40 -6.29
C ILE A 135 4.55 11.81 -7.70
N LEU A 136 5.14 10.63 -7.91
CA LEU A 136 5.07 9.94 -9.20
C LEU A 136 3.62 9.54 -9.57
N ALA A 137 2.86 9.02 -8.61
CA ALA A 137 1.46 8.65 -8.79
C ALA A 137 0.59 9.88 -9.13
N ALA A 138 0.82 11.00 -8.44
CA ALA A 138 0.11 12.25 -8.66
C ALA A 138 0.44 12.84 -10.03
N SER A 139 1.71 12.87 -10.44
CA SER A 139 2.14 13.38 -11.75
C SER A 139 1.58 12.54 -12.91
N ILE A 140 1.60 11.21 -12.81
CA ILE A 140 0.98 10.32 -13.80
C ILE A 140 -0.54 10.54 -13.86
N SER A 141 -1.21 10.61 -12.71
CA SER A 141 -2.65 10.85 -12.64
C SER A 141 -3.03 12.19 -13.27
N PHE A 142 -2.24 13.24 -13.00
CA PHE A 142 -2.41 14.56 -13.60
C PHE A 142 -2.20 14.54 -15.12
N ALA A 143 -1.16 13.87 -15.61
CA ALA A 143 -0.91 13.74 -17.04
C ALA A 143 -2.05 12.98 -17.76
N VAL A 144 -2.56 11.90 -17.16
CA VAL A 144 -3.70 11.16 -17.71
C VAL A 144 -4.99 11.99 -17.68
N ALA A 145 -5.25 12.71 -16.60
CA ALA A 145 -6.40 13.61 -16.50
C ALA A 145 -6.34 14.72 -17.56
N ARG A 146 -5.14 15.31 -17.78
CA ARG A 146 -4.91 16.32 -18.81
C ARG A 146 -5.13 15.79 -20.23
N ARG A 147 -4.68 14.57 -20.53
CA ARG A 147 -4.94 13.91 -21.82
C ARG A 147 -6.44 13.71 -22.04
N ARG A 148 -7.16 13.20 -21.03
CA ARG A 148 -8.62 13.01 -21.11
C ARG A 148 -9.36 14.33 -21.32
N ALA A 149 -8.94 15.41 -20.66
CA ALA A 149 -9.53 16.73 -20.87
C ALA A 149 -9.33 17.23 -22.31
N ALA A 150 -8.13 16.99 -22.89
CA ALA A 150 -7.86 17.34 -24.28
C ALA A 150 -8.69 16.49 -25.27
N ASP A 151 -8.89 15.20 -24.98
CA ASP A 151 -9.73 14.33 -25.81
C ASP A 151 -11.20 14.77 -25.75
N PHE A 152 -11.73 15.09 -24.56
CA PHE A 152 -13.09 15.64 -24.41
C PHE A 152 -13.28 16.98 -25.13
N ALA A 153 -12.27 17.86 -25.14
CA ALA A 153 -12.33 19.10 -25.88
C ALA A 153 -12.42 18.88 -27.40
N LYS A 154 -11.70 17.89 -27.94
CA LYS A 154 -11.79 17.50 -29.35
C LYS A 154 -13.17 16.93 -29.69
N TYR A 155 -13.70 16.03 -28.86
CA TYR A 155 -15.05 15.48 -29.08
C TYR A 155 -16.12 16.58 -29.10
N ARG A 156 -16.01 17.57 -28.20
CA ARG A 156 -16.93 18.71 -28.17
C ARG A 156 -16.82 19.57 -29.45
N ALA A 157 -15.61 19.85 -29.91
CA ALA A 157 -15.39 20.59 -31.16
C ALA A 157 -15.96 19.83 -32.37
N THR A 158 -15.85 18.50 -32.41
CA THR A 158 -16.45 17.69 -33.48
C THR A 158 -17.98 17.72 -33.42
N VAL A 159 -18.58 17.66 -32.22
CA VAL A 159 -20.03 17.77 -32.06
C VAL A 159 -20.54 19.15 -32.49
N ASP A 160 -19.84 20.22 -32.13
CA ASP A 160 -20.22 21.58 -32.52
C ASP A 160 -20.19 21.76 -34.06
N VAL A 161 -19.17 21.21 -34.74
CA VAL A 161 -19.09 21.21 -36.22
C VAL A 161 -20.23 20.39 -36.84
N LEU A 162 -20.51 19.19 -36.34
CA LEU A 162 -21.60 18.36 -36.85
C LEU A 162 -22.98 19.02 -36.65
N GLN A 163 -23.15 19.77 -35.56
CA GLN A 163 -24.39 20.51 -35.30
C GLN A 163 -24.56 21.67 -36.28
N GLU A 164 -23.47 22.37 -36.60
CA GLU A 164 -23.47 23.44 -37.59
C GLU A 164 -23.75 22.93 -39.01
N GLU A 165 -23.17 21.79 -39.39
CA GLU A 165 -23.48 21.10 -40.66
C GLU A 165 -24.96 20.69 -40.74
N LEU A 166 -25.53 20.15 -39.66
CA LEU A 166 -26.96 19.80 -39.60
C LEU A 166 -27.86 21.03 -39.73
N GLU A 167 -27.52 22.14 -39.08
CA GLU A 167 -28.26 23.39 -39.22
C GLU A 167 -28.14 23.97 -40.62
N GLN A 168 -27.02 23.79 -41.30
CA GLN A 168 -26.81 24.23 -42.67
C GLN A 168 -27.63 23.39 -43.66
N VAL A 169 -27.62 22.05 -43.51
CA VAL A 169 -28.46 21.14 -44.31
C VAL A 169 -29.95 21.42 -44.06
N LYS A 170 -30.34 21.60 -42.80
CA LYS A 170 -31.72 21.97 -42.44
C LYS A 170 -32.12 23.31 -43.07
N ARG A 171 -31.23 24.31 -43.04
CA ARG A 171 -31.47 25.60 -43.70
C ARG A 171 -31.57 25.47 -45.21
N GLN A 172 -30.75 24.67 -45.86
CA GLN A 172 -30.82 24.43 -47.32
C GLN A 172 -32.11 23.72 -47.73
N ILE A 173 -32.60 22.77 -46.92
CA ILE A 173 -33.87 22.07 -47.15
C ILE A 173 -35.05 23.03 -46.89
N SER A 174 -35.01 23.81 -45.80
CA SER A 174 -36.05 24.79 -45.48
C SER A 174 -36.08 26.00 -46.41
N SER A 175 -34.94 26.41 -46.97
CA SER A 175 -34.86 27.49 -47.96
C SER A 175 -35.30 27.05 -49.36
N GLY A 176 -35.73 25.80 -49.53
CA GLY A 176 -36.44 25.35 -50.73
C GLY A 176 -35.63 25.51 -52.01
N ASN A 177 -34.32 25.26 -51.99
CA ASN A 177 -33.53 25.24 -53.22
C ASN A 177 -33.71 23.89 -53.94
N TYR A 178 -34.95 23.64 -54.38
CA TYR A 178 -35.21 22.78 -55.53
C TYR A 178 -34.84 23.58 -56.78
N ALA A 179 -33.54 23.76 -57.03
CA ALA A 179 -33.06 24.23 -58.32
C ALA A 179 -33.17 23.06 -59.33
N GLY A 180 -34.39 22.83 -59.80
CA GLY A 180 -34.76 22.46 -61.18
C GLY A 180 -34.07 21.26 -61.85
N THR A 181 -34.84 20.16 -61.94
CA THR A 181 -35.13 19.35 -63.15
C THR A 181 -34.01 18.57 -63.85
N ASP A 182 -34.12 17.25 -63.78
CA ASP A 182 -34.01 16.40 -64.97
C ASP A 182 -35.32 15.61 -65.14
N PRO A 183 -36.13 15.84 -66.21
CA PRO A 183 -37.32 15.06 -66.51
C PRO A 183 -36.92 13.79 -67.27
N ALA A 184 -36.28 12.84 -66.57
CA ALA A 184 -35.93 11.54 -67.13
C ALA A 184 -36.05 10.43 -66.08
N PHE A 185 -37.14 10.41 -65.31
CA PHE A 185 -37.55 9.18 -64.65
C PHE A 185 -39.05 9.00 -64.80
N ALA A 186 -39.40 8.19 -65.81
CA ALA A 186 -40.75 7.79 -66.12
C ALA A 186 -41.44 7.15 -64.90
N PRO A 187 -42.73 7.44 -64.64
CA PRO A 187 -43.51 6.62 -63.74
C PRO A 187 -43.82 5.32 -64.49
N ARG A 188 -43.06 4.26 -64.25
CA ARG A 188 -43.48 2.93 -64.73
C ARG A 188 -44.67 2.51 -63.87
N GLY A 189 -45.85 2.55 -64.51
CA GLY A 189 -47.11 2.07 -63.97
C GLY A 189 -47.04 0.65 -63.41
N GLN A 190 -47.93 0.40 -62.46
CA GLN A 190 -49.09 -0.48 -62.64
C GLN A 190 -48.77 -1.98 -62.57
N LEU A 191 -49.22 -2.56 -61.46
CA LEU A 191 -50.17 -3.68 -61.44
C LEU A 191 -50.12 -4.62 -62.65
N THR A 192 -49.58 -5.81 -62.44
CA THR A 192 -50.10 -7.00 -63.12
C THR A 192 -50.61 -7.96 -62.06
N ALA A 193 -51.88 -7.77 -61.71
CA ALA A 193 -52.73 -8.90 -61.37
C ALA A 193 -52.98 -9.64 -62.69
N THR A 194 -52.39 -10.82 -62.83
CA THR A 194 -52.85 -11.82 -63.79
C THR A 194 -53.56 -12.89 -62.99
N ASP A 195 -54.89 -12.86 -63.07
CA ASP A 195 -55.76 -13.95 -62.65
C ASP A 195 -56.13 -14.76 -63.90
N SER A 196 -55.89 -16.08 -63.81
CA SER A 196 -56.57 -17.27 -64.38
C SER A 196 -57.06 -17.28 -65.85
N PRO A 197 -56.99 -18.44 -66.55
CA PRO A 197 -57.87 -19.59 -66.26
C PRO A 197 -57.16 -20.91 -65.97
#